data_AF-W2Z5S7-F1
#
_entry.id   AF-W2Z5S7-F1
#
_cell.length_a   1.000
_cell.length_b   1.000
_cell.length_c   1.000
_cell.angle_alpha   90.00
_cell.angle_beta   90.00
_cell.angle_gamma   90.00
#
_symmetry.space_group_name_H-M   'P 1'
#
loop_
_entity.id
_entity.type
_entity.pdbx_description
1 polymer ?
#
loop_
_entity_poly.entity_id
_entity_poly.type
_entity_poly.pdbx_seq_one_letter_code
_entity_poly.pdbx_strand_id
1 'polypeptide(L)'
;MAPMLPLWPCSSTCNDGLVQNLQKVGIVRSAAVFDAMKRTDRALFVPRAVQDEAYQDSPCPIGFNQIISAPHMHAQVLELAHASFSSPPQAMLDQLADRGQLVIPVDDPRGGQALVSVTRRGSCLLHRKLMPACFVPLVRGEIYKNRRGVTSTDSELQQ
;
A
#
# COMPACT_ATOMS: atom_id res chain seq x y z
N MET A 1 0.60 -33.52 10.46
CA MET A 1 1.03 -32.35 11.27
C MET A 1 1.59 -31.33 10.31
N ALA A 2 1.00 -30.14 10.20
CA ALA A 2 1.58 -29.07 9.38
C ALA A 2 2.76 -28.44 10.16
N PRO A 3 3.90 -28.14 9.51
CA PRO A 3 5.01 -27.47 10.19
C PRO A 3 4.61 -26.06 10.60
N MET A 4 4.98 -25.65 11.82
CA MET A 4 4.89 -24.24 12.21
C MET A 4 5.88 -23.45 11.36
N LEU A 5 5.36 -22.63 10.45
CA LEU A 5 6.15 -21.66 9.71
C LEU A 5 6.76 -20.66 10.72
N PRO A 6 8.01 -20.21 10.52
CA PRO A 6 8.59 -19.16 11.36
C PRO A 6 7.72 -17.90 11.29
N LEU A 7 7.51 -17.25 12.44
CA LEU A 7 6.50 -16.20 12.61
C LEU A 7 6.67 -14.99 11.66
N TRP A 8 7.88 -14.79 11.13
CA TRP A 8 8.26 -13.73 10.20
C TRP A 8 9.14 -14.30 9.07
N PRO A 9 8.55 -14.81 7.98
CA PRO A 9 9.28 -15.58 6.97
C PRO A 9 10.04 -14.73 5.94
N CYS A 10 9.90 -13.39 5.96
CA CYS A 10 10.40 -12.53 4.88
C CYS A 10 11.74 -11.84 5.16
N SER A 11 12.32 -12.01 6.35
CA SER A 11 13.60 -11.37 6.74
C SER A 11 14.73 -11.57 5.73
N SER A 12 15.68 -10.63 5.71
CA SER A 12 16.89 -10.71 4.89
C SER A 12 18.06 -9.94 5.50
N THR A 13 19.17 -9.84 4.77
CA THR A 13 20.36 -9.04 5.11
C THR A 13 20.45 -7.71 4.34
N CYS A 14 19.55 -7.48 3.39
CA CYS A 14 19.45 -6.22 2.63
C CYS A 14 18.00 -5.93 2.22
N ASN A 15 17.71 -4.66 1.88
CA ASN A 15 16.38 -4.22 1.45
C ASN A 15 15.88 -5.02 0.23
N ASP A 16 16.76 -5.22 -0.77
CA ASP A 16 16.46 -5.99 -1.98
C ASP A 16 16.02 -7.43 -1.67
N GLY A 17 16.73 -8.12 -0.78
CA GLY A 17 16.40 -9.49 -0.38
C GLY A 17 15.11 -9.57 0.44
N LEU A 18 14.85 -8.60 1.31
CA LEU A 18 13.61 -8.48 2.08
C LEU A 18 12.40 -8.31 1.14
N VAL A 19 12.48 -7.37 0.19
CA VAL A 19 11.39 -7.11 -0.76
C VAL A 19 11.19 -8.27 -1.74
N GLN A 20 12.26 -8.95 -2.16
CA GLN A 20 12.17 -10.21 -2.91
C GLN A 20 11.48 -11.32 -2.11
N ASN A 21 11.77 -11.46 -0.82
CA ASN A 21 11.14 -12.50 0.02
C ASN A 21 9.65 -12.20 0.25
N LEU A 22 9.29 -10.92 0.50
CA LEU A 22 7.89 -10.48 0.56
C LEU A 22 7.12 -10.77 -0.75
N GLN A 23 7.79 -10.68 -1.91
CA GLN A 23 7.21 -11.04 -3.19
C GLN A 23 7.07 -12.56 -3.37
N LYS A 24 8.08 -13.35 -3.02
CA LYS A 24 8.05 -14.83 -3.10
C LYS A 24 6.93 -15.45 -2.26
N VAL A 25 6.61 -14.85 -1.11
CA VAL A 25 5.50 -15.27 -0.22
C VAL A 25 4.14 -14.73 -0.69
N GLY A 26 4.09 -13.87 -1.72
CA GLY A 26 2.86 -13.31 -2.28
C GLY A 26 2.22 -12.22 -1.41
N ILE A 27 3.00 -11.60 -0.52
CA ILE A 27 2.58 -10.42 0.27
C ILE A 27 2.68 -9.17 -0.60
N VAL A 28 3.81 -8.99 -1.29
CA VAL A 28 3.95 -8.05 -2.41
C VAL A 28 3.55 -8.76 -3.69
N ARG A 29 2.66 -8.16 -4.46
CA ARG A 29 2.03 -8.70 -5.67
C ARG A 29 2.15 -7.73 -6.82
N SER A 30 2.01 -6.44 -6.53
CA SER A 30 1.99 -5.37 -7.52
C SER A 30 3.42 -4.90 -7.81
N ALA A 31 3.82 -4.87 -9.09
CA ALA A 31 5.14 -4.40 -9.49
C ALA A 31 5.44 -2.97 -9.00
N ALA A 32 4.43 -2.09 -8.96
CA ALA A 32 4.56 -0.74 -8.43
C ALA A 32 4.88 -0.70 -6.92
N VAL A 33 4.32 -1.63 -6.13
CA VAL A 33 4.60 -1.75 -4.69
C VAL A 33 5.99 -2.33 -4.49
N PHE A 34 6.36 -3.37 -5.25
CA PHE A 34 7.71 -3.92 -5.29
C PHE A 34 8.76 -2.83 -5.57
N ASP A 35 8.60 -2.06 -6.65
CA ASP A 35 9.52 -0.99 -7.04
C ASP A 35 9.53 0.19 -6.05
N ALA A 36 8.41 0.46 -5.37
CA ALA A 36 8.37 1.47 -4.31
C ALA A 36 9.14 1.02 -3.06
N MET A 37 8.95 -0.22 -2.61
CA MET A 37 9.67 -0.78 -1.46
C MET A 37 11.16 -0.98 -1.77
N LYS A 38 11.52 -1.43 -2.98
CA LYS A 38 12.92 -1.54 -3.41
C LYS A 38 13.67 -0.21 -3.38
N ARG A 39 13.04 0.88 -3.84
CA ARG A 39 13.64 2.23 -3.83
C ARG A 39 13.70 2.89 -2.46
N THR A 40 12.97 2.36 -1.47
CA THR A 40 12.85 2.94 -0.13
C THR A 40 13.59 2.07 0.87
N ASP A 41 14.90 2.30 1.01
CA ASP A 41 15.73 1.51 1.92
C ASP A 41 15.32 1.71 3.38
N ARG A 42 14.80 0.65 4.00
CA ARG A 42 14.34 0.64 5.40
C ARG A 42 15.43 1.02 6.39
N ALA A 43 16.72 0.75 6.11
CA ALA A 43 17.81 1.11 7.00
C ALA A 43 17.94 2.63 7.22
N LEU A 44 17.47 3.46 6.30
CA LEU A 44 17.48 4.93 6.44
C LEU A 44 16.46 5.45 7.47
N PHE A 45 15.49 4.61 7.88
CA PHE A 45 14.38 4.97 8.77
C PHE A 45 14.46 4.31 10.15
N VAL A 46 15.57 3.62 10.44
CA VAL A 46 15.79 2.84 11.67
C VAL A 46 16.99 3.41 12.44
N PRO A 47 16.90 3.63 13.78
CA PRO A 47 18.03 4.16 14.55
C PRO A 47 19.28 3.29 14.46
N ARG A 48 20.47 3.91 14.54
CA ARG A 48 21.77 3.20 14.49
C ARG A 48 21.89 2.05 15.50
N ALA A 49 21.20 2.12 16.62
CA ALA A 49 21.23 1.12 17.69
C ALA A 49 20.55 -0.23 17.33
N VAL A 50 19.71 -0.27 16.29
CA VAL A 50 18.99 -1.48 15.86
C VAL A 50 19.09 -1.69 14.33
N GLN A 51 20.21 -1.27 13.73
CA GLN A 51 20.47 -1.44 12.29
C GLN A 51 20.55 -2.90 11.86
N ASP A 52 21.05 -3.80 12.71
CA ASP A 52 21.09 -5.24 12.43
C ASP A 52 19.67 -5.85 12.31
N GLU A 53 18.67 -5.17 12.87
CA GLU A 53 17.25 -5.54 12.77
C GLU A 53 16.54 -4.89 11.57
N ALA A 54 17.18 -3.96 10.84
CA ALA A 54 16.51 -3.12 9.84
C ALA A 54 15.81 -3.92 8.73
N TYR A 55 16.33 -5.10 8.37
CA TYR A 55 15.78 -5.97 7.33
C TYR A 55 15.07 -7.22 7.87
N GLN A 56 14.79 -7.27 9.17
CA GLN A 56 13.94 -8.30 9.76
C GLN A 56 12.47 -7.99 9.48
N ASP A 57 11.66 -9.02 9.23
CA ASP A 57 10.22 -8.86 8.96
C ASP A 57 9.39 -8.67 10.26
N SER A 58 9.91 -7.86 11.18
CA SER A 58 9.37 -7.59 12.52
C SER A 58 9.24 -6.07 12.78
N PRO A 59 8.44 -5.66 13.79
CA PRO A 59 8.40 -4.28 14.23
C PRO A 59 9.71 -3.89 14.94
N CYS A 60 10.26 -2.70 14.65
CA CYS A 60 11.51 -2.22 15.26
C CYS A 60 11.28 -0.92 16.06
N PRO A 61 11.95 -0.69 17.20
CA PRO A 61 11.81 0.56 17.95
C PRO A 61 12.48 1.73 17.21
N ILE A 62 11.82 2.89 17.19
CA ILE A 62 12.35 4.15 16.60
C ILE A 62 12.64 5.25 17.64
N GLY A 63 12.61 4.90 18.92
CA GLY A 63 12.73 5.83 20.05
C GLY A 63 11.37 6.39 20.50
N PHE A 64 11.37 7.21 21.56
CA PHE A 64 10.16 7.86 22.10
C PHE A 64 8.98 6.90 22.39
N ASN A 65 9.27 5.65 22.78
CA ASN A 65 8.29 4.58 22.96
C ASN A 65 7.42 4.29 21.71
N GLN A 66 7.96 4.57 20.51
CA GLN A 66 7.34 4.32 19.21
C GLN A 66 8.08 3.21 18.44
N ILE A 67 7.35 2.59 17.51
CA ILE A 67 7.77 1.42 16.75
C ILE A 67 7.46 1.66 15.27
N ILE A 68 8.40 1.37 14.37
CA ILE A 68 8.13 1.22 12.95
C ILE A 68 7.58 -0.19 12.69
N SER A 69 6.42 -0.29 12.06
CA SER A 69 5.74 -1.55 11.78
C SER A 69 6.60 -2.53 10.96
N ALA A 70 6.26 -3.81 11.01
CA ALA A 70 6.92 -4.84 10.21
C ALA A 70 6.82 -4.55 8.69
N PRO A 71 7.85 -4.90 7.90
CA PRO A 71 7.82 -4.81 6.43
C PRO A 71 6.57 -5.40 5.78
N HIS A 72 6.08 -6.58 6.21
CA HIS A 72 4.85 -7.16 5.66
C HIS A 72 3.59 -6.32 5.91
N MET A 73 3.53 -5.55 7.00
CA MET A 73 2.39 -4.64 7.26
C MET A 73 2.43 -3.45 6.31
N HIS A 74 3.61 -2.89 6.05
CA HIS A 74 3.76 -1.84 5.03
C HIS A 74 3.44 -2.36 3.64
N ALA A 75 3.90 -3.56 3.27
CA ALA A 75 3.56 -4.20 2.01
C ALA A 75 2.04 -4.37 1.85
N GLN A 76 1.35 -4.94 2.86
CA GLN A 76 -0.11 -5.09 2.83
C GLN A 76 -0.85 -3.76 2.71
N VAL A 77 -0.45 -2.73 3.46
CA VAL A 77 -1.06 -1.40 3.35
C VAL A 77 -0.77 -0.76 2.00
N LEU A 78 0.41 -0.97 1.40
CA LEU A 78 0.75 -0.47 0.08
C LEU A 78 -0.01 -1.19 -1.04
N GLU A 79 -0.21 -2.51 -0.95
CA GLU A 79 -1.07 -3.27 -1.87
C GLU A 79 -2.54 -2.82 -1.77
N LEU A 80 -3.05 -2.60 -0.54
CA LEU A 80 -4.39 -2.05 -0.32
C LEU A 80 -4.51 -0.59 -0.81
N ALA A 81 -3.46 0.21 -0.65
CA ALA A 81 -3.30 1.55 -1.22
C ALA A 81 -2.93 1.52 -2.72
N HIS A 82 -2.90 0.33 -3.33
CA HIS A 82 -2.80 0.10 -4.76
C HIS A 82 -4.14 -0.41 -5.36
N ALA A 83 -5.32 -0.15 -4.76
CA ALA A 83 -6.69 -0.39 -5.33
C ALA A 83 -7.52 0.89 -5.67
N SER A 84 -8.20 1.00 -6.83
CA SER A 84 -8.55 2.34 -7.46
C SER A 84 -9.82 3.06 -7.02
N PHE A 85 -9.72 4.37 -6.67
CA PHE A 85 -10.87 5.22 -6.27
C PHE A 85 -10.92 6.61 -6.94
N SER A 86 -11.37 6.68 -8.19
CA SER A 86 -11.75 7.96 -8.84
C SER A 86 -12.93 8.67 -8.14
N SER A 87 -13.69 7.93 -7.33
CA SER A 87 -14.59 8.44 -6.31
C SER A 87 -14.61 7.47 -5.11
N PRO A 88 -15.05 7.90 -3.92
CA PRO A 88 -15.12 7.01 -2.75
C PRO A 88 -16.06 5.81 -3.05
N PRO A 89 -15.65 4.56 -2.80
CA PRO A 89 -16.47 3.39 -3.10
C PRO A 89 -17.83 3.44 -2.42
N GLN A 90 -18.89 3.16 -3.18
CA GLN A 90 -20.26 3.15 -2.63
C GLN A 90 -20.39 2.23 -1.41
N ALA A 91 -19.78 1.04 -1.45
CA ALA A 91 -19.77 0.11 -0.31
C ALA A 91 -19.14 0.69 0.98
N MET A 92 -18.22 1.65 0.88
CA MET A 92 -17.69 2.38 2.05
C MET A 92 -18.67 3.46 2.51
N LEU A 93 -19.31 4.17 1.57
CA LEU A 93 -20.32 5.19 1.85
C LEU A 93 -21.58 4.59 2.49
N ASP A 94 -21.96 3.37 2.11
CA ASP A 94 -23.09 2.62 2.69
C ASP A 94 -22.80 2.20 4.13
N GLN A 95 -21.53 1.98 4.48
CA GLN A 95 -21.08 1.64 5.84
C GLN A 95 -20.93 2.86 6.77
N LEU A 96 -21.06 4.10 6.27
CA LEU A 96 -21.07 5.27 7.15
C LEU A 96 -22.33 5.29 8.01
N ALA A 97 -22.16 5.24 9.32
CA ALA A 97 -23.19 5.64 10.28
C ALA A 97 -23.54 7.14 10.12
N ASP A 98 -24.69 7.59 10.64
CA ASP A 98 -25.02 9.02 10.66
C ASP A 98 -23.92 9.81 11.39
N ARG A 99 -23.58 10.99 10.85
CA ARG A 99 -22.44 11.84 11.26
C ARG A 99 -21.06 11.20 11.13
N GLY A 100 -20.97 9.96 10.64
CA GLY A 100 -19.71 9.33 10.27
C GLY A 100 -18.96 10.12 9.19
N GLN A 101 -17.63 10.03 9.20
CA GLN A 101 -16.75 10.74 8.28
C GLN A 101 -15.74 9.77 7.64
N LEU A 102 -15.69 9.77 6.31
CA LEU A 102 -14.67 9.11 5.51
C LEU A 102 -13.70 10.16 4.98
N VAL A 103 -12.39 9.91 5.09
CA VAL A 103 -11.36 10.72 4.43
C VAL A 103 -10.55 9.78 3.54
N ILE A 104 -10.48 10.11 2.26
CA ILE A 104 -9.92 9.22 1.23
C ILE A 104 -9.29 10.02 0.09
N PRO A 105 -8.13 9.61 -0.46
CA PRO A 105 -7.62 10.17 -1.70
C PRO A 105 -8.47 9.73 -2.88
N VAL A 106 -8.81 10.67 -3.76
CA VAL A 106 -9.50 10.42 -5.03
C VAL A 106 -8.84 11.20 -6.16
N ASP A 107 -9.08 10.79 -7.40
CA ASP A 107 -8.59 11.50 -8.58
C ASP A 107 -9.21 12.90 -8.69
N ASP A 108 -8.40 13.90 -9.06
CA ASP A 108 -8.88 15.28 -9.22
C ASP A 108 -9.20 15.56 -10.70
N PRO A 109 -10.40 16.08 -11.05
CA PRO A 109 -10.73 16.50 -12.41
C PRO A 109 -9.79 17.55 -13.02
N ARG A 110 -9.02 18.27 -12.18
CA ARG A 110 -7.99 19.24 -12.61
C ARG A 110 -6.60 18.62 -12.79
N GLY A 111 -6.46 17.32 -12.58
CA GLY A 111 -5.21 16.56 -12.64
C GLY A 111 -4.59 16.32 -11.26
N GLY A 112 -3.95 15.16 -11.10
CA GLY A 112 -3.43 14.68 -9.81
C GLY A 112 -4.53 14.03 -8.96
N GLN A 113 -4.34 14.03 -7.64
CA GLN A 113 -5.33 13.55 -6.68
C GLN A 113 -5.68 14.65 -5.67
N ALA A 114 -6.75 14.43 -4.93
CA ALA A 114 -7.17 15.28 -3.83
C ALA A 114 -7.63 14.44 -2.64
N LEU A 115 -7.32 14.90 -1.43
CA LEU A 115 -7.89 14.34 -0.22
C LEU A 115 -9.32 14.89 -0.05
N VAL A 116 -10.32 14.00 -0.05
CA VAL A 116 -11.73 14.37 0.09
C VAL A 116 -12.28 13.80 1.40
N SER A 117 -13.03 14.64 2.10
CA SER A 117 -13.87 14.26 3.24
C SER A 117 -15.30 14.04 2.76
N VAL A 118 -15.90 12.92 3.13
CA VAL A 118 -17.35 12.67 3.00
C VAL A 118 -17.95 12.50 4.39
N THR A 119 -18.99 13.25 4.72
CA THR A 119 -19.70 13.15 5.99
C THR A 119 -21.15 12.78 5.75
N ARG A 120 -21.66 11.72 6.39
CA ARG A 120 -23.09 11.39 6.33
C ARG A 120 -23.90 12.32 7.24
N ARG A 121 -25.06 12.78 6.76
CA ARG A 121 -26.11 13.43 7.55
C ARG A 121 -27.47 12.87 7.14
N GLY A 122 -27.96 11.89 7.88
CA GLY A 122 -29.12 11.07 7.53
C GLY A 122 -28.91 10.36 6.19
N SER A 123 -29.81 10.60 5.24
CA SER A 123 -29.70 10.11 3.86
C SER A 123 -28.67 10.86 3.01
N CYS A 124 -28.24 12.06 3.41
CA CYS A 124 -27.35 12.91 2.62
C CYS A 124 -25.86 12.59 2.86
N LEU A 125 -25.05 12.68 1.80
CA LEU A 125 -23.59 12.64 1.86
C LEU A 125 -23.03 14.02 1.52
N LEU A 126 -22.28 14.62 2.44
CA LEU A 126 -21.64 15.92 2.28
C LEU A 126 -20.18 15.73 1.86
N HIS A 127 -19.87 16.04 0.61
CA HIS A 127 -18.52 15.96 0.05
C HIS A 127 -17.79 17.30 0.20
N ARG A 128 -16.55 17.26 0.71
CA ARG A 128 -15.66 18.43 0.82
C ARG A 128 -14.24 18.05 0.42
N LYS A 129 -13.73 18.66 -0.65
CA LYS A 129 -12.30 18.63 -0.97
C LYS A 129 -11.53 19.35 0.14
N LEU A 130 -10.51 18.70 0.70
CA LEU A 130 -9.66 19.26 1.74
C LEU A 130 -8.42 19.93 1.13
N MET A 131 -7.67 19.19 0.32
CA MET A 131 -6.42 19.65 -0.30
C MET A 131 -6.04 18.77 -1.51
N PRO A 132 -5.22 19.28 -2.45
CA PRO A 132 -4.50 18.42 -3.39
C PRO A 132 -3.62 17.41 -2.65
N ALA A 133 -3.42 16.25 -3.25
CA ALA A 133 -2.61 15.17 -2.68
C ALA A 133 -1.92 14.36 -3.80
N CYS A 134 -0.86 13.65 -3.44
CA CYS A 134 -0.24 12.64 -4.29
C CYS A 134 -0.14 11.36 -3.47
N PHE A 135 -1.04 10.41 -3.72
CA PHE A 135 -0.95 9.05 -3.23
C PHE A 135 -0.49 8.13 -4.37
N VAL A 136 -0.09 6.91 -4.05
CA VAL A 136 0.14 5.88 -5.08
C VAL A 136 -1.21 5.58 -5.73
N PRO A 137 -1.32 5.43 -7.06
CA PRO A 137 -2.54 4.92 -7.67
C PRO A 137 -2.64 3.43 -7.33
N LEU A 138 -3.40 3.08 -6.30
CA LEU A 138 -4.84 2.83 -6.43
C LEU A 138 -5.26 2.28 -7.84
N VAL A 139 -5.26 0.95 -8.07
CA VAL A 139 -5.69 0.20 -9.28
C VAL A 139 -6.66 -0.98 -8.95
N ARG A 140 -7.93 -0.97 -9.40
CA ARG A 140 -8.91 -2.08 -9.23
C ARG A 140 -8.75 -3.05 -10.41
N GLY A 141 -9.01 -4.35 -10.20
CA GLY A 141 -8.63 -5.46 -11.11
C GLY A 141 -8.61 -5.19 -12.61
N GLU A 142 -7.55 -5.72 -13.25
CA GLU A 142 -7.03 -5.50 -14.62
C GLU A 142 -5.93 -4.42 -14.76
N ILE A 143 -4.96 -4.74 -15.62
CA ILE A 143 -3.60 -4.16 -15.64
C ILE A 143 -3.56 -2.89 -16.49
N TYR A 144 -2.92 -1.84 -15.97
CA TYR A 144 -2.87 -0.51 -16.59
C TYR A 144 -2.06 -0.50 -17.90
N LYS A 145 -2.68 -0.09 -19.01
CA LYS A 145 -1.99 0.07 -20.32
C LYS A 145 -1.05 1.28 -20.30
N ASN A 146 0.19 1.09 -20.70
CA ASN A 146 1.20 2.17 -20.77
C ASN A 146 0.99 3.06 -22.03
N ARG A 147 1.41 4.33 -21.98
CA ARG A 147 1.33 5.33 -23.08
C ARG A 147 2.00 4.91 -24.40
N ARG A 148 2.76 3.81 -24.41
CA ARG A 148 3.40 3.23 -25.61
C ARG A 148 2.52 2.23 -26.38
N GLY A 149 1.27 2.02 -25.96
CA GLY A 149 0.28 1.24 -26.74
C GLY A 149 0.52 -0.27 -26.81
N VAL A 150 1.50 -0.81 -26.07
CA VAL A 150 1.80 -2.25 -26.05
C VAL A 150 0.84 -2.96 -25.09
N THR A 151 -0.09 -3.72 -25.65
CA THR A 151 -0.80 -4.81 -24.97
C THR A 151 -0.05 -6.11 -25.22
N SER A 152 0.52 -6.72 -24.18
CA SER A 152 0.93 -8.12 -24.22
C SER A 152 -0.20 -8.97 -23.65
N THR A 153 -0.66 -9.96 -24.41
CA THR A 153 -1.56 -11.02 -23.96
C THR A 153 -0.76 -12.22 -23.43
N ASP A 154 -1.37 -13.01 -22.53
CA ASP A 154 -0.73 -14.07 -21.72
C ASP A 154 -0.25 -15.33 -22.50
N SER A 155 0.34 -15.18 -23.68
CA SER A 155 0.70 -16.32 -24.57
C SER A 155 2.20 -16.64 -24.65
N GLU A 156 3.07 -15.89 -23.97
CA GLU A 156 4.54 -15.99 -24.13
C GLU A 156 5.32 -16.45 -22.87
N LEU A 157 4.65 -16.92 -21.81
CA LEU A 157 5.28 -17.42 -20.58
C LEU A 157 5.07 -18.94 -20.35
N GLN A 158 5.25 -19.75 -21.39
CA GLN A 158 5.24 -21.22 -21.32
C GLN A 158 6.42 -21.91 -22.05
N GLN A 159 7.58 -21.27 -22.10
CA GLN A 159 8.87 -21.91 -22.43
C GLN A 159 9.96 -21.44 -21.46
#